data_AF-A0A0D6LZ12-F1
#
_entry.id   AF-A0A0D6LZ12-F1
#
_cell.length_a   1.000
_cell.length_b   1.000
_cell.length_c   1.000
_cell.angle_alpha   90.00
_cell.angle_beta   90.00
_cell.angle_gamma   90.00
#
_symmetry.space_group_name_H-M   'P 1'
#
loop_
_entity.id
_entity.type
_entity.pdbx_description
1 polymer ?
#
loop_
_entity_poly.entity_id
_entity_poly.type
_entity_poly.pdbx_seq_one_letter_code
_entity_poly.pdbx_strand_id
1 'polypeptide(L)'
;MSEKRLDIQGLRGWAIILVVLFHFFPSYFPNGYIGVDMAKRILPLYYLAIGGILIALLSILPLTFRSSNIDSAREAIIFISNVKKADPNLEYKKMRFETTEAAQRREKKSLLDTGIFREEALVLGVLVSILLAVATHHCFEKFYLRWPPFAILILTSALSASCALLALQPHNVYDGNFRVEPVDYKKINPNDAAWNMTLMRYLNFMEGNHENFELERIGCIYRNKFGFMQNYKPLGFCSVKEGSGRYNFLVIGNSFACNQAEMIFKAFRKYAKRFNVLCLYACEIMAETRDALCKTRVNSTAVIEELKPDVVFVIERSIDLKNSFNTRNPIDNDKTFKDQMERVTELEKRTKKDKLIWKDDFFARLRIHEMEKRCQNCEVIDYLPMLVDENGHYLGYNPKNNLVYIDSANHLTRFGKEMIQPLFDRLAENFRIDVVFDNTTLS
;
A
#
# COMPACT_ATOMS: atom_id res chain seq x y z
N MET A 1 21.34 22.81 -9.27
CA MET A 1 22.75 22.66 -9.73
C MET A 1 23.56 22.14 -8.56
N SER A 2 23.97 20.86 -8.54
CA SER A 2 24.75 20.32 -7.41
C SER A 2 26.20 20.72 -7.57
N GLU A 3 26.74 21.45 -6.60
CA GLU A 3 28.18 21.66 -6.45
C GLU A 3 28.90 20.30 -6.41
N LYS A 4 29.82 20.09 -7.35
CA LYS A 4 30.70 18.93 -7.32
C LYS A 4 31.68 19.13 -6.17
N ARG A 5 31.63 18.19 -5.22
CA ARG A 5 32.56 18.05 -4.08
C ARG A 5 34.01 18.01 -4.57
N LEU A 6 34.67 19.17 -4.55
CA LEU A 6 36.04 19.38 -5.05
C LEU A 6 37.08 18.57 -4.27
N ASP A 7 36.81 18.27 -3.00
CA ASP A 7 37.58 17.36 -2.13
C ASP A 7 37.74 15.96 -2.76
N ILE A 8 36.66 15.43 -3.34
CA ILE A 8 36.66 14.09 -3.96
C ILE A 8 37.37 14.10 -5.31
N GLN A 9 37.29 15.20 -6.07
CA GLN A 9 38.02 15.33 -7.33
C GLN A 9 39.52 15.53 -7.12
N GLY A 10 39.91 16.26 -6.08
CA GLY A 10 41.31 16.39 -5.64
C GLY A 10 41.92 15.04 -5.27
N LEU A 11 41.20 14.23 -4.47
CA LEU A 11 41.63 12.87 -4.12
C LEU A 11 41.77 11.95 -5.34
N ARG A 12 40.88 12.07 -6.33
CA ARG A 12 41.00 11.33 -7.60
C ARG A 12 42.21 11.76 -8.42
N GLY A 13 42.52 13.06 -8.45
CA GLY A 13 43.73 13.59 -9.08
C GLY A 13 45.00 13.05 -8.42
N TRP A 14 45.05 13.07 -7.09
CA TRP A 14 46.15 12.48 -6.32
C TRP A 14 46.29 10.97 -6.55
N ALA A 15 45.19 10.22 -6.62
CA ALA A 15 45.23 8.80 -6.90
C ALA A 15 45.82 8.49 -8.29
N ILE A 16 45.46 9.27 -9.31
CA ILE A 16 46.01 9.12 -10.67
C ILE A 16 47.50 9.46 -10.69
N ILE A 17 47.91 10.57 -10.05
CA ILE A 17 49.32 10.98 -9.96
C ILE A 17 50.16 9.92 -9.24
N LEU A 18 49.65 9.38 -8.13
CA LEU A 18 50.32 8.30 -7.39
C LEU A 18 50.45 7.05 -8.26
N VAL A 19 49.40 6.63 -8.97
CA VAL A 19 49.46 5.49 -9.90
C VAL A 19 50.51 5.69 -11.00
N VAL A 20 50.61 6.90 -11.56
CA VAL A 20 51.64 7.24 -12.56
C VAL A 20 53.04 7.19 -11.94
N LEU A 21 53.25 7.80 -10.77
CA LEU A 21 54.54 7.79 -10.08
C LEU A 21 55.00 6.37 -9.71
N PHE A 22 54.07 5.52 -9.27
CA PHE A 22 54.32 4.11 -8.97
C PHE A 22 54.67 3.27 -10.22
N HIS A 23 54.21 3.67 -11.41
CA HIS A 23 54.49 2.97 -12.66
C HIS A 23 55.82 3.39 -13.30
N PHE A 24 56.19 4.67 -13.20
CA PHE A 24 57.38 5.23 -13.85
C PHE A 24 58.65 5.25 -12.97
N PHE A 25 58.52 5.14 -11.64
CA PHE A 25 59.66 5.15 -10.71
C PHE A 25 59.70 3.91 -9.79
N PRO A 26 59.77 2.68 -10.33
CA PRO A 26 59.68 1.44 -9.57
C PRO A 26 60.83 1.21 -8.58
N SER A 27 61.97 1.89 -8.75
CA SER A 27 63.15 1.81 -7.87
C SER A 27 63.00 2.62 -6.57
N TYR A 28 62.17 3.67 -6.56
CA TYR A 28 61.93 4.51 -5.37
C TYR A 28 60.64 4.12 -4.64
N PHE A 29 59.70 3.47 -5.33
CA PHE A 29 58.44 3.01 -4.76
C PHE A 29 58.24 1.50 -4.95
N PRO A 30 58.92 0.66 -4.14
CA PRO A 30 58.92 -0.80 -4.32
C PRO A 30 57.54 -1.46 -4.11
N ASN A 31 56.59 -0.76 -3.46
CA ASN A 31 55.21 -1.20 -3.25
C ASN A 31 54.22 -0.55 -4.24
N GLY A 32 54.66 -0.13 -5.43
CA GLY A 32 53.83 0.58 -6.42
C GLY A 32 52.62 -0.20 -6.98
N TYR A 33 52.43 -1.42 -6.52
CA TYR A 33 51.32 -2.28 -6.87
C TYR A 33 50.22 -2.33 -5.82
N ILE A 34 50.17 -1.49 -4.77
CA ILE A 34 49.09 -1.58 -3.75
C ILE A 34 47.69 -1.72 -4.37
N GLY A 35 47.36 -0.96 -5.43
CA GLY A 35 46.08 -1.10 -6.15
C GLY A 35 45.94 -2.39 -6.97
N VAL A 36 47.03 -2.85 -7.62
CA VAL A 36 47.07 -4.07 -8.44
C VAL A 36 47.11 -5.33 -7.58
N ASP A 37 47.84 -5.32 -6.48
CA ASP A 37 47.91 -6.37 -5.46
C ASP A 37 46.58 -6.48 -4.70
N MET A 38 45.95 -5.35 -4.40
CA MET A 38 44.61 -5.32 -3.82
C MET A 38 43.57 -5.84 -4.81
N ALA A 39 43.65 -5.48 -6.10
CA ALA A 39 42.78 -6.04 -7.14
C ALA A 39 43.02 -7.55 -7.36
N LYS A 40 44.29 -7.97 -7.43
CA LYS A 40 44.74 -9.36 -7.55
C LYS A 40 44.23 -10.22 -6.40
N ARG A 41 44.17 -9.66 -5.19
CA ARG A 41 43.72 -10.37 -3.99
C ARG A 41 42.20 -10.34 -3.82
N ILE A 42 41.56 -9.19 -3.99
CA ILE A 42 40.16 -8.99 -3.58
C ILE A 42 39.17 -9.40 -4.68
N LEU A 43 39.43 -9.09 -5.96
CA LEU A 43 38.43 -9.28 -7.02
C LEU A 43 38.01 -10.75 -7.24
N PRO A 44 38.93 -11.74 -7.29
CA PRO A 44 38.53 -13.14 -7.43
C PRO A 44 37.66 -13.60 -6.26
N LEU A 45 37.99 -13.19 -5.03
CA LEU A 45 37.24 -13.55 -3.83
C LEU A 45 35.87 -12.86 -3.78
N TYR A 46 35.80 -11.60 -4.21
CA TYR A 46 34.56 -10.83 -4.30
C TYR A 46 33.56 -11.47 -5.26
N TYR A 47 33.98 -11.82 -6.48
CA TYR A 47 33.10 -12.49 -7.44
C TYR A 47 32.78 -13.94 -7.02
N LEU A 48 33.71 -14.65 -6.36
CA LEU A 48 33.40 -15.96 -5.81
C LEU A 48 32.30 -15.88 -4.74
N ALA A 49 32.37 -14.88 -3.86
CA ALA A 49 31.35 -14.66 -2.83
C ALA A 49 30.00 -14.29 -3.44
N ILE A 50 29.96 -13.34 -4.39
CA ILE A 50 28.73 -12.97 -5.12
C ILE A 50 28.15 -14.18 -5.84
N GLY A 51 28.99 -14.96 -6.54
CA GLY A 51 28.57 -16.17 -7.25
C GLY A 51 27.96 -17.20 -6.31
N GLY A 52 28.59 -17.45 -5.14
CA GLY A 52 28.06 -18.34 -4.11
C GLY A 52 26.70 -17.86 -3.55
N ILE A 53 26.57 -16.56 -3.29
CA ILE A 53 25.30 -15.94 -2.85
C ILE A 53 24.23 -16.11 -3.93
N LEU A 54 24.55 -15.85 -5.19
CA LEU A 54 23.62 -15.99 -6.32
C LEU A 54 23.19 -17.44 -6.50
N ILE A 55 24.10 -18.42 -6.39
CA ILE A 55 23.78 -19.85 -6.46
C ILE A 55 22.86 -20.24 -5.30
N ALA A 56 23.21 -19.89 -4.06
CA ALA A 56 22.37 -20.15 -2.90
C ALA A 56 20.98 -19.52 -3.05
N LEU A 57 20.92 -18.30 -3.59
CA LEU A 57 19.67 -17.61 -3.86
C LEU A 57 18.83 -18.30 -4.94
N LEU A 58 19.45 -18.78 -6.03
CA LEU A 58 18.74 -19.46 -7.12
C LEU A 58 18.33 -20.89 -6.75
N SER A 59 19.07 -21.55 -5.85
CA SER A 59 18.84 -22.94 -5.44
C SER A 59 17.93 -23.08 -4.21
N ILE A 60 18.05 -22.17 -3.24
CA ILE A 60 17.40 -22.31 -1.92
C ILE A 60 16.20 -21.36 -1.80
N LEU A 61 16.30 -20.14 -2.35
CA LEU A 61 15.30 -19.11 -2.09
C LEU A 61 14.14 -19.14 -3.11
N PRO A 62 12.90 -18.90 -2.66
CA PRO A 62 11.74 -18.73 -3.54
C PRO A 62 11.95 -17.61 -4.55
N LEU A 63 11.28 -17.70 -5.71
CA LEU A 63 11.39 -16.75 -6.84
C LEU A 63 11.23 -15.26 -6.44
N THR A 64 10.52 -14.98 -5.36
CA THR A 64 10.21 -13.62 -4.90
C THR A 64 11.33 -12.92 -4.14
N PHE A 65 12.17 -13.66 -3.43
CA PHE A 65 13.41 -13.12 -2.86
C PHE A 65 14.47 -12.89 -3.93
N ARG A 66 14.33 -13.52 -5.10
CA ARG A 66 15.31 -13.39 -6.18
C ARG A 66 15.29 -12.00 -6.81
N SER A 67 14.14 -11.34 -6.93
CA SER A 67 14.06 -10.06 -7.64
C SER A 67 14.83 -8.93 -6.96
N SER A 68 14.58 -8.67 -5.68
CA SER A 68 15.27 -7.59 -4.95
C SER A 68 16.78 -7.86 -4.81
N ASN A 69 17.15 -9.13 -4.62
CA ASN A 69 18.53 -9.51 -4.41
C ASN A 69 19.31 -9.59 -5.73
N ILE A 70 18.68 -9.95 -6.85
CA ILE A 70 19.35 -9.95 -8.17
C ILE A 70 19.55 -8.52 -8.67
N ASP A 71 18.60 -7.60 -8.45
CA ASP A 71 18.84 -6.18 -8.77
C ASP A 71 20.00 -5.60 -7.96
N SER A 72 20.06 -5.92 -6.66
CA SER A 72 21.20 -5.55 -5.81
C SER A 72 22.51 -6.20 -6.28
N ALA A 73 22.47 -7.49 -6.68
CA ALA A 73 23.63 -8.20 -7.19
C ALA A 73 24.12 -7.64 -8.54
N ARG A 74 23.22 -7.22 -9.43
CA ARG A 74 23.57 -6.55 -10.70
C ARG A 74 24.38 -5.29 -10.43
N GLU A 75 23.90 -4.45 -9.51
CA GLU A 75 24.61 -3.23 -9.12
C GLU A 75 25.97 -3.54 -8.47
N ALA A 76 26.05 -4.60 -7.65
CA ALA A 76 27.29 -5.04 -7.03
C ALA A 76 28.31 -5.58 -8.05
N ILE A 77 27.87 -6.36 -9.05
CA ILE A 77 28.74 -6.95 -10.10
C ILE A 77 29.48 -5.87 -10.89
N ILE A 78 28.83 -4.73 -11.15
CA ILE A 78 29.41 -3.59 -11.87
C ILE A 78 29.89 -2.46 -10.94
N PHE A 79 29.97 -2.72 -9.62
CA PHE A 79 30.47 -1.79 -8.59
C PHE A 79 29.72 -0.46 -8.48
N ILE A 80 28.42 -0.43 -8.81
CA ILE A 80 27.58 0.77 -8.68
C ILE A 80 26.62 0.73 -7.49
N SER A 81 26.68 -0.29 -6.63
CA SER A 81 25.81 -0.44 -5.46
C SER A 81 25.85 0.77 -4.49
N ASN A 82 26.96 1.52 -4.50
CA ASN A 82 27.14 2.74 -3.69
C ASN A 82 27.00 4.05 -4.48
N VAL A 83 26.61 3.98 -5.76
CA VAL A 83 26.41 5.16 -6.60
C VAL A 83 25.01 5.72 -6.33
N LYS A 84 24.96 6.88 -5.68
CA LYS A 84 23.72 7.57 -5.34
C LYS A 84 22.94 7.91 -6.62
N LYS A 85 21.89 7.12 -6.93
CA LYS A 85 20.94 7.46 -7.98
C LYS A 85 20.25 8.78 -7.60
N ALA A 86 20.11 9.68 -8.57
CA ALA A 86 19.37 10.92 -8.37
C ALA A 86 17.89 10.55 -8.17
N ASP A 87 17.44 10.54 -6.91
CA ASP A 87 16.05 10.34 -6.53
C ASP A 87 15.32 11.70 -6.60
N PRO A 88 14.38 11.91 -7.55
CA PRO A 88 13.63 13.17 -7.63
C PRO A 88 12.80 13.47 -6.36
N ASN A 89 12.61 12.50 -5.46
CA ASN A 89 11.93 12.68 -4.18
C ASN A 89 12.88 12.96 -3.00
N LEU A 90 14.15 13.26 -3.25
CA LEU A 90 15.16 13.42 -2.21
C LEU A 90 14.88 14.61 -1.26
N GLU A 91 14.22 15.67 -1.73
CA GLU A 91 13.78 16.77 -0.85
C GLU A 91 12.61 16.37 0.06
N TYR A 92 11.66 15.58 -0.45
CA TYR A 92 10.55 15.05 0.36
C TYR A 92 11.04 14.06 1.43
N LYS A 93 12.05 13.23 1.11
CA LYS A 93 12.72 12.35 2.09
C LYS A 93 13.52 13.12 3.15
N LYS A 94 14.13 14.26 2.81
CA LYS A 94 14.89 15.07 3.78
C LYS A 94 13.99 15.69 4.85
N MET A 95 12.82 16.22 4.47
CA MET A 95 11.82 16.69 5.44
C MET A 95 11.26 15.56 6.33
N ARG A 96 11.18 14.34 5.78
CA ARG A 96 10.77 13.13 6.53
C ARG A 96 11.87 12.64 7.48
N PHE A 97 13.16 12.81 7.16
CA PHE A 97 14.27 12.31 7.99
C PHE A 97 14.42 13.09 9.31
N GLU A 98 14.20 14.41 9.31
CA GLU A 98 14.25 15.23 10.54
C GLU A 98 13.12 14.88 11.52
N THR A 99 11.94 14.49 11.02
CA THR A 99 10.83 13.96 11.83
C THR A 99 11.07 12.51 12.27
N THR A 100 11.89 11.74 11.54
CA THR A 100 12.17 10.33 11.81
C THR A 100 13.29 10.13 12.85
N GLU A 101 14.27 11.02 12.98
CA GLU A 101 15.32 10.89 14.01
C GLU A 101 14.78 10.97 15.45
N ALA A 102 13.73 11.77 15.67
CA ALA A 102 13.05 11.87 16.96
C ALA A 102 12.23 10.59 17.27
N ALA A 103 11.66 9.94 16.24
CA ALA A 103 10.93 8.68 16.36
C ALA A 103 11.87 7.47 16.50
N GLN A 104 12.99 7.44 15.77
CA GLN A 104 14.01 6.38 15.86
C GLN A 104 14.73 6.36 17.21
N ARG A 105 14.89 7.50 17.90
CA ARG A 105 15.40 7.49 19.29
C ARG A 105 14.45 6.83 20.29
N ARG A 106 13.13 6.85 20.02
CA ARG A 106 12.12 6.18 20.85
C ARG A 106 11.99 4.70 20.51
N GLU A 107 12.09 4.34 19.23
CA GLU A 107 12.06 2.94 18.77
C GLU A 107 13.34 2.17 19.13
N LYS A 108 14.53 2.81 19.06
CA LYS A 108 15.80 2.23 19.51
C LYS A 108 15.81 1.93 21.01
N LYS A 109 15.00 2.64 21.81
CA LYS A 109 14.83 2.36 23.24
C LYS A 109 13.91 1.15 23.51
N SER A 110 13.03 0.80 22.57
CA SER A 110 12.11 -0.36 22.63
C SER A 110 12.74 -1.64 22.04
N LEU A 111 13.52 -1.52 20.97
CA LEU A 111 14.27 -2.63 20.36
C LEU A 111 15.45 -3.15 21.19
N LEU A 112 15.89 -2.40 22.21
CA LEU A 112 16.93 -2.85 23.13
C LEU A 112 16.43 -3.87 24.17
N ASP A 113 15.11 -4.01 24.36
CA ASP A 113 14.51 -4.92 25.36
C ASP A 113 14.24 -6.35 24.83
N THR A 114 14.46 -6.64 23.54
CA THR A 114 14.32 -7.99 22.95
C THR A 114 15.68 -8.66 22.68
N GLY A 115 16.62 -8.50 23.62
CA GLY A 115 18.03 -8.89 23.49
C GLY A 115 18.35 -10.39 23.44
N ILE A 116 17.37 -11.29 23.57
CA ILE A 116 17.67 -12.72 23.80
C ILE A 116 17.87 -13.52 22.50
N PHE A 117 17.16 -13.22 21.41
CA PHE A 117 17.31 -13.95 20.13
C PHE A 117 18.41 -13.41 19.20
N ARG A 118 18.93 -12.20 19.48
CA ARG A 118 19.86 -11.49 18.59
C ARG A 118 21.31 -11.93 18.80
N GLU A 119 21.69 -12.23 20.03
CA GLU A 119 23.08 -12.60 20.34
C GLU A 119 23.45 -13.97 19.80
N GLU A 120 22.57 -14.96 19.89
CA GLU A 120 22.83 -16.30 19.35
C GLU A 120 23.01 -16.30 17.83
N ALA A 121 22.16 -15.56 17.11
CA ALA A 121 22.28 -15.42 15.66
C ALA A 121 23.53 -14.64 15.23
N LEU A 122 23.94 -13.63 16.00
CA LEU A 122 25.19 -12.89 15.75
C LEU A 122 26.42 -13.75 15.99
N VAL A 123 26.46 -14.50 17.10
CA VAL A 123 27.56 -15.43 17.41
C VAL A 123 27.63 -16.54 16.35
N LEU A 124 26.50 -17.12 15.96
CA LEU A 124 26.45 -18.10 14.88
C LEU A 124 26.94 -17.51 13.55
N GLY A 125 26.52 -16.29 13.20
CA GLY A 125 26.97 -15.60 12.00
C GLY A 125 28.48 -15.35 11.99
N VAL A 126 29.05 -14.92 13.11
CA VAL A 126 30.50 -14.74 13.28
C VAL A 126 31.24 -16.07 13.10
N LEU A 127 30.80 -17.13 13.76
CA LEU A 127 31.41 -18.47 13.63
C LEU A 127 31.37 -18.97 12.17
N VAL A 128 30.22 -18.85 11.51
CA VAL A 128 30.08 -19.21 10.09
C VAL A 128 31.01 -18.38 9.21
N SER A 129 31.13 -17.07 9.45
CA SER A 129 32.03 -16.21 8.66
C SER A 129 33.50 -16.57 8.83
N ILE A 130 33.95 -16.92 10.04
CA ILE A 130 35.33 -17.35 10.31
C ILE A 130 35.60 -18.68 9.59
N LEU A 131 34.70 -19.65 9.70
CA LEU A 131 34.82 -20.94 9.02
C LEU A 131 34.87 -20.76 7.50
N LEU A 132 34.02 -19.90 6.94
CA LEU A 132 34.00 -19.59 5.51
C LEU A 132 35.28 -18.88 5.06
N ALA A 133 35.81 -17.96 5.87
CA ALA A 133 37.07 -17.27 5.59
C ALA A 133 38.26 -18.25 5.60
N VAL A 134 38.33 -19.16 6.57
CA VAL A 134 39.38 -20.19 6.63
C VAL A 134 39.27 -21.14 5.43
N ALA A 135 38.06 -21.62 5.12
CA ALA A 135 37.83 -22.50 3.98
C ALA A 135 38.21 -21.82 2.65
N THR A 136 37.78 -20.57 2.44
CA THR A 136 38.10 -19.83 1.20
C THR A 136 39.60 -19.51 1.09
N HIS A 137 40.28 -19.21 2.20
CA HIS A 137 41.72 -19.02 2.21
C HIS A 137 42.48 -20.28 1.75
N HIS A 138 42.14 -21.43 2.36
CA HIS A 138 42.86 -22.68 2.12
C HIS A 138 42.49 -23.35 0.79
N CYS A 139 41.23 -23.25 0.35
CA CYS A 139 40.75 -23.94 -0.85
C CYS A 139 40.83 -23.08 -2.12
N PHE A 140 40.94 -21.76 -2.01
CA PHE A 140 40.89 -20.86 -3.16
C PHE A 140 42.03 -19.82 -3.14
N GLU A 141 42.09 -18.97 -2.10
CA GLU A 141 43.04 -17.83 -2.04
C GLU A 141 44.50 -18.26 -2.22
N LYS A 142 44.94 -19.27 -1.46
CA LYS A 142 46.33 -19.75 -1.47
C LYS A 142 46.80 -20.26 -2.84
N PHE A 143 45.88 -20.75 -3.68
CA PHE A 143 46.20 -21.31 -4.99
C PHE A 143 46.36 -20.23 -6.06
N TYR A 144 45.35 -19.37 -6.24
CA TYR A 144 45.40 -18.36 -7.31
C TYR A 144 46.41 -17.25 -7.02
N LEU A 145 46.76 -16.97 -5.76
CA LEU A 145 47.77 -15.96 -5.43
C LEU A 145 49.16 -16.30 -5.99
N ARG A 146 49.43 -17.59 -6.26
CA ARG A 146 50.68 -18.07 -6.87
C ARG A 146 50.70 -17.94 -8.39
N TRP A 147 49.56 -17.62 -9.00
CA TRP A 147 49.43 -17.56 -10.46
C TRP A 147 49.95 -16.24 -11.03
N PRO A 148 50.40 -16.25 -12.30
CA PRO A 148 50.78 -15.02 -12.98
C PRO A 148 49.56 -14.10 -13.19
N PRO A 149 49.76 -12.77 -13.30
CA PRO A 149 48.67 -11.80 -13.40
C PRO A 149 47.65 -12.07 -14.52
N PHE A 150 48.10 -12.57 -15.68
CA PHE A 150 47.20 -12.89 -16.80
C PHE A 150 46.22 -14.03 -16.47
N ALA A 151 46.65 -15.03 -15.70
CA ALA A 151 45.80 -16.15 -15.29
C ALA A 151 44.74 -15.69 -14.28
N ILE A 152 45.09 -14.75 -13.40
CA ILE A 152 44.16 -14.15 -12.44
C ILE A 152 43.14 -13.25 -13.15
N LEU A 153 43.58 -12.52 -14.19
CA LEU A 153 42.68 -11.75 -15.04
C LEU A 153 41.65 -12.66 -15.72
N ILE A 154 42.09 -13.78 -16.30
CA ILE A 154 41.19 -14.79 -16.90
C ILE A 154 40.21 -15.34 -15.86
N LEU A 155 40.70 -15.74 -14.68
CA LEU A 155 39.86 -16.23 -13.58
C LEU A 155 38.81 -15.21 -13.15
N THR A 156 39.22 -13.95 -12.96
CA THR A 156 38.33 -12.86 -12.54
C THR A 156 37.28 -12.57 -13.60
N SER A 157 37.67 -12.58 -14.88
CA SER A 157 36.77 -12.35 -16.01
C SER A 157 35.74 -13.47 -16.13
N ALA A 158 36.17 -14.73 -15.95
CA ALA A 158 35.29 -15.88 -15.94
C ALA A 158 34.29 -15.82 -14.77
N LEU A 159 34.76 -15.55 -13.55
CA LEU A 159 33.88 -15.41 -12.37
C LEU A 159 32.89 -14.26 -12.52
N SER A 160 33.32 -13.12 -13.04
CA SER A 160 32.44 -11.98 -13.32
C SER A 160 31.40 -12.33 -14.37
N ALA A 161 31.79 -13.01 -15.45
CA ALA A 161 30.87 -13.46 -16.50
C ALA A 161 29.85 -14.47 -15.97
N SER A 162 30.29 -15.43 -15.14
CA SER A 162 29.39 -16.38 -14.47
C SER A 162 28.40 -15.67 -13.53
N CYS A 163 28.87 -14.71 -12.72
CA CYS A 163 27.99 -13.90 -11.88
C CYS A 163 26.97 -13.11 -12.71
N ALA A 164 27.41 -12.50 -13.81
CA ALA A 164 26.52 -11.77 -14.71
C ALA A 164 25.48 -12.71 -15.34
N LEU A 165 25.86 -13.90 -15.81
CA LEU A 165 24.94 -14.90 -16.35
C LEU A 165 23.90 -15.35 -15.32
N LEU A 166 24.31 -15.58 -14.07
CA LEU A 166 23.39 -15.90 -12.96
C LEU A 166 22.45 -14.73 -12.66
N ALA A 167 22.93 -13.49 -12.71
CA ALA A 167 22.14 -12.28 -12.48
C ALA A 167 21.25 -11.86 -13.67
N LEU A 168 21.47 -12.45 -14.85
CA LEU A 168 20.64 -12.30 -16.04
C LEU A 168 19.49 -13.33 -16.09
N GLN A 169 19.48 -14.34 -15.21
CA GLN A 169 18.37 -15.28 -15.11
C GLN A 169 17.05 -14.54 -14.85
N PRO A 170 15.93 -14.93 -15.50
CA PRO A 170 14.64 -14.33 -15.28
C PRO A 170 14.21 -14.56 -13.82
N HIS A 171 14.18 -13.47 -13.06
CA HIS A 171 13.79 -13.45 -11.64
C HIS A 171 12.61 -12.54 -11.36
N ASN A 172 12.19 -11.78 -12.37
CA ASN A 172 10.96 -11.04 -12.32
C ASN A 172 9.84 -12.07 -12.43
N VAL A 173 9.27 -12.44 -11.29
CA VAL A 173 7.82 -12.61 -11.24
C VAL A 173 7.28 -11.21 -11.49
N TYR A 174 7.11 -10.85 -12.77
CA TYR A 174 6.23 -9.76 -13.10
C TYR A 174 4.87 -10.16 -12.57
N ASP A 175 4.22 -9.28 -11.82
CA ASP A 175 2.91 -9.60 -11.26
C ASP A 175 1.91 -9.96 -12.39
N GLY A 176 2.18 -9.58 -13.64
CA GLY A 176 1.48 -10.04 -14.84
C GLY A 176 1.56 -11.55 -15.16
N ASN A 177 2.36 -12.35 -14.44
CA ASN A 177 2.33 -13.82 -14.53
C ASN A 177 1.36 -14.46 -13.54
N PHE A 178 0.83 -13.71 -12.57
CA PHE A 178 -0.22 -14.22 -11.69
C PHE A 178 -1.52 -14.29 -12.50
N ARG A 179 -2.12 -15.48 -12.54
CA ARG A 179 -3.47 -15.64 -13.09
C ARG A 179 -4.47 -15.03 -12.12
N VAL A 180 -5.39 -14.22 -12.64
CA VAL A 180 -6.48 -13.65 -11.85
C VAL A 180 -7.48 -14.76 -11.55
N GLU A 181 -7.36 -15.36 -10.37
CA GLU A 181 -8.22 -16.43 -9.86
C GLU A 181 -8.72 -16.10 -8.44
N PRO A 182 -9.91 -16.55 -8.02
CA PRO A 182 -10.38 -16.28 -6.66
C PRO A 182 -9.43 -16.83 -5.59
N VAL A 183 -9.01 -15.97 -4.65
CA VAL A 183 -8.15 -16.39 -3.53
C VAL A 183 -8.96 -17.21 -2.52
N ASP A 184 -8.54 -18.45 -2.26
CA ASP A 184 -9.11 -19.29 -1.19
C ASP A 184 -8.50 -18.96 0.16
N TYR A 185 -9.05 -17.91 0.79
CA TYR A 185 -8.66 -17.46 2.13
C TYR A 185 -8.88 -18.49 3.25
N LYS A 186 -9.50 -19.65 2.99
CA LYS A 186 -9.60 -20.73 3.99
C LYS A 186 -8.32 -21.55 4.09
N LYS A 187 -7.52 -21.58 3.02
CA LYS A 187 -6.26 -22.34 2.95
C LYS A 187 -5.03 -21.49 3.21
N ILE A 188 -5.21 -20.17 3.31
CA ILE A 188 -4.15 -19.19 3.42
C ILE A 188 -4.36 -18.41 4.71
N ASN A 189 -3.30 -18.22 5.49
CA ASN A 189 -3.28 -17.26 6.58
C ASN A 189 -2.65 -15.94 6.09
N PRO A 190 -3.43 -14.85 5.90
CA PRO A 190 -2.89 -13.58 5.40
C PRO A 190 -1.80 -12.99 6.30
N ASN A 191 -1.78 -13.31 7.60
CA ASN A 191 -0.75 -12.82 8.51
C ASN A 191 0.65 -13.38 8.19
N ASP A 192 0.72 -14.50 7.48
CA ASP A 192 2.00 -15.05 7.03
C ASP A 192 2.69 -14.13 6.02
N ALA A 193 1.97 -13.18 5.41
CA ALA A 193 2.55 -12.13 4.58
C ALA A 193 3.62 -11.28 5.31
N ALA A 194 3.62 -11.27 6.65
CA ALA A 194 4.65 -10.63 7.47
C ALA A 194 6.06 -11.21 7.25
N TRP A 195 6.17 -12.52 7.01
CA TRP A 195 7.44 -13.22 6.82
C TRP A 195 7.54 -13.91 5.45
N ASN A 196 6.42 -14.10 4.76
CA ASN A 196 6.31 -14.68 3.43
C ASN A 196 6.00 -13.60 2.39
N MET A 197 7.05 -12.99 1.84
CA MET A 197 6.97 -11.96 0.82
C MET A 197 6.26 -12.42 -0.47
N THR A 198 6.32 -13.72 -0.80
CA THR A 198 5.58 -14.26 -1.95
C THR A 198 4.09 -14.15 -1.75
N LEU A 199 3.64 -14.57 -0.56
CA LEU A 199 2.24 -14.50 -0.20
C LEU A 199 1.77 -13.05 -0.14
N MET A 200 2.57 -12.16 0.46
CA MET A 200 2.29 -10.73 0.50
C MET A 200 2.07 -10.15 -0.90
N ARG A 201 3.02 -10.37 -1.82
CA ARG A 201 2.93 -9.86 -3.21
C ARG A 201 1.75 -10.46 -3.95
N TYR A 202 1.53 -11.76 -3.80
CA TYR A 202 0.37 -12.44 -4.39
C TYR A 202 -0.94 -11.82 -3.90
N LEU A 203 -1.14 -11.71 -2.59
CA LEU A 203 -2.37 -11.13 -2.02
C LEU A 203 -2.56 -9.68 -2.44
N ASN A 204 -1.52 -8.86 -2.44
CA ASN A 204 -1.59 -7.47 -2.90
C ASN A 204 -1.91 -7.35 -4.39
N PHE A 205 -1.36 -8.23 -5.23
CA PHE A 205 -1.70 -8.27 -6.65
C PHE A 205 -3.17 -8.69 -6.86
N MET A 206 -3.59 -9.76 -6.19
CA MET A 206 -4.95 -10.29 -6.33
C MET A 206 -6.00 -9.30 -5.87
N GLU A 207 -5.78 -8.65 -4.72
CA GLU A 207 -6.70 -7.62 -4.20
C GLU A 207 -6.57 -6.29 -4.94
N GLY A 208 -5.38 -5.94 -5.46
CA GLY A 208 -5.14 -4.68 -6.16
C GLY A 208 -5.75 -4.58 -7.57
N ASN A 209 -6.03 -5.72 -8.20
CA ASN A 209 -6.67 -5.85 -9.51
C ASN A 209 -8.13 -6.33 -9.43
N HIS A 210 -8.70 -6.43 -8.22
CA HIS A 210 -10.02 -7.02 -8.03
C HIS A 210 -11.14 -5.98 -8.27
N GLU A 211 -11.51 -5.78 -9.54
CA GLU A 211 -12.63 -4.88 -9.90
C GLU A 211 -14.03 -5.43 -9.55
N ASN A 212 -14.12 -6.60 -8.91
CA ASN A 212 -15.41 -7.22 -8.59
C ASN A 212 -15.91 -6.78 -7.21
N PHE A 213 -16.97 -5.98 -7.19
CA PHE A 213 -17.78 -5.78 -5.98
C PHE A 213 -18.53 -7.07 -5.66
N GLU A 214 -18.14 -7.75 -4.58
CA GLU A 214 -18.63 -9.10 -4.27
C GLU A 214 -19.96 -9.11 -3.50
N LEU A 215 -20.93 -8.30 -3.93
CA LEU A 215 -22.23 -8.20 -3.24
C LEU A 215 -23.04 -9.50 -3.30
N GLU A 216 -22.74 -10.39 -4.24
CA GLU A 216 -23.31 -11.74 -4.26
C GLU A 216 -22.91 -12.59 -3.05
N ARG A 217 -21.74 -12.32 -2.42
CA ARG A 217 -21.31 -13.02 -1.20
C ARG A 217 -22.24 -12.76 -0.01
N ILE A 218 -22.91 -11.62 0.01
CA ILE A 218 -23.95 -11.30 1.00
C ILE A 218 -25.35 -11.69 0.54
N GLY A 219 -25.48 -12.38 -0.60
CA GLY A 219 -26.75 -12.77 -1.19
C GLY A 219 -27.52 -11.62 -1.85
N CYS A 220 -26.83 -10.57 -2.29
CA CYS A 220 -27.48 -9.49 -3.05
C CYS A 220 -27.81 -9.95 -4.46
N ILE A 221 -29.09 -9.81 -4.84
CA ILE A 221 -29.59 -10.20 -6.16
C ILE A 221 -29.80 -8.93 -6.98
N TYR A 222 -29.08 -8.79 -8.09
CA TYR A 222 -29.21 -7.66 -9.00
C TYR A 222 -30.58 -7.67 -9.70
N ARG A 223 -31.20 -6.51 -9.82
CA ARG A 223 -32.52 -6.35 -10.45
C ARG A 223 -32.52 -5.19 -11.43
N ASN A 224 -33.28 -5.35 -12.51
CA ASN A 224 -33.56 -4.26 -13.45
C ASN A 224 -34.58 -3.33 -12.83
N LYS A 225 -34.09 -2.25 -12.25
CA LYS A 225 -34.91 -1.21 -11.62
C LYS A 225 -34.27 0.14 -11.89
N PHE A 226 -35.03 1.23 -11.79
CA PHE A 226 -34.49 2.60 -11.91
C PHE A 226 -33.71 2.86 -13.22
N GLY A 227 -34.10 2.20 -14.31
CA GLY A 227 -33.45 2.34 -15.63
C GLY A 227 -32.21 1.47 -15.85
N PHE A 228 -31.86 0.57 -14.92
CA PHE A 228 -30.74 -0.36 -15.09
C PHE A 228 -31.13 -1.62 -15.87
N MET A 229 -30.21 -2.07 -16.73
CA MET A 229 -30.24 -3.38 -17.39
C MET A 229 -29.44 -4.42 -16.59
N GLN A 230 -29.70 -5.72 -16.82
CA GLN A 230 -29.11 -6.82 -16.03
C GLN A 230 -27.58 -6.88 -16.16
N ASN A 231 -27.03 -6.27 -17.21
CA ASN A 231 -25.60 -6.25 -17.52
C ASN A 231 -24.83 -5.12 -16.83
N TYR A 232 -25.43 -4.40 -15.88
CA TYR A 232 -24.72 -3.37 -15.11
C TYR A 232 -23.84 -3.92 -13.98
N LYS A 233 -23.89 -5.23 -13.71
CA LYS A 233 -23.00 -5.90 -12.72
C LYS A 233 -21.53 -5.55 -13.02
N PRO A 234 -20.72 -5.20 -12.00
CA PRO A 234 -21.00 -5.27 -10.56
C PRO A 234 -21.68 -4.01 -9.97
N LEU A 235 -22.14 -3.07 -10.79
CA LEU A 235 -22.83 -1.85 -10.40
C LEU A 235 -24.36 -1.94 -10.55
N GLY A 236 -25.07 -0.86 -10.23
CA GLY A 236 -26.51 -0.74 -10.35
C GLY A 236 -27.25 -1.11 -9.07
N PHE A 237 -28.50 -1.57 -9.21
CA PHE A 237 -29.37 -1.88 -8.09
C PHE A 237 -29.36 -3.37 -7.75
N CYS A 238 -29.13 -3.70 -6.48
CA CYS A 238 -29.31 -5.05 -5.96
C CYS A 238 -30.04 -5.04 -4.61
N SER A 239 -30.74 -6.13 -4.31
CA SER A 239 -31.43 -6.33 -3.04
C SER A 239 -31.06 -7.68 -2.44
N VAL A 240 -30.78 -7.70 -1.14
CA VAL A 240 -30.63 -8.93 -0.38
C VAL A 240 -32.02 -9.50 -0.06
N LYS A 241 -32.11 -10.83 0.10
CA LYS A 241 -33.35 -11.49 0.57
C LYS A 241 -33.83 -10.87 1.88
N GLU A 242 -35.15 -10.76 2.06
CA GLU A 242 -35.73 -10.17 3.25
C GLU A 242 -35.23 -10.88 4.53
N GLY A 243 -34.82 -10.06 5.50
CA GLY A 243 -34.36 -10.50 6.82
C GLY A 243 -35.46 -10.38 7.88
N SER A 244 -35.14 -10.82 9.10
CA SER A 244 -36.05 -10.77 10.26
C SER A 244 -36.06 -9.43 10.98
N GLY A 245 -35.29 -8.44 10.49
CA GLY A 245 -35.20 -7.12 11.09
C GLY A 245 -36.47 -6.28 10.91
N ARG A 246 -36.42 -5.03 11.39
CA ARG A 246 -37.55 -4.09 11.32
C ARG A 246 -37.34 -2.96 10.33
N TYR A 247 -36.10 -2.65 9.99
CA TYR A 247 -35.75 -1.45 9.23
C TYR A 247 -35.41 -1.78 7.78
N ASN A 248 -35.82 -0.90 6.86
CA ASN A 248 -35.43 -0.92 5.46
C ASN A 248 -34.16 -0.08 5.30
N PHE A 249 -33.05 -0.72 4.92
CA PHE A 249 -31.78 -0.06 4.66
C PHE A 249 -31.58 0.18 3.16
N LEU A 250 -30.99 1.32 2.83
CA LEU A 250 -30.46 1.63 1.51
C LEU A 250 -29.00 2.07 1.64
N VAL A 251 -28.09 1.41 0.92
CA VAL A 251 -26.73 1.91 0.70
C VAL A 251 -26.69 2.51 -0.70
N ILE A 252 -26.41 3.81 -0.81
CA ILE A 252 -26.42 4.55 -2.08
C ILE A 252 -25.13 5.34 -2.27
N GLY A 253 -24.67 5.48 -3.52
CA GLY A 253 -23.51 6.32 -3.84
C GLY A 253 -22.83 5.93 -5.14
N ASN A 254 -21.53 6.22 -5.25
CA ASN A 254 -20.73 5.77 -6.38
C ASN A 254 -20.18 4.34 -6.18
N SER A 255 -19.16 3.93 -6.92
CA SER A 255 -18.54 2.60 -6.80
C SER A 255 -18.06 2.24 -5.39
N PHE A 256 -17.86 3.23 -4.52
CA PHE A 256 -17.55 3.04 -3.11
C PHE A 256 -18.73 2.45 -2.32
N ALA A 257 -19.97 2.78 -2.67
CA ALA A 257 -21.15 2.15 -2.06
C ALA A 257 -21.17 0.64 -2.29
N CYS A 258 -20.93 0.18 -3.52
CA CYS A 258 -20.86 -1.26 -3.81
C CYS A 258 -19.63 -1.93 -3.20
N ASN A 259 -18.49 -1.24 -3.15
CA ASN A 259 -17.31 -1.77 -2.48
C ASN A 259 -17.54 -1.97 -0.97
N GLN A 260 -18.28 -1.07 -0.31
CA GLN A 260 -18.39 -1.03 1.15
C GLN A 260 -19.69 -1.61 1.73
N ALA A 261 -20.73 -1.81 0.92
CA ALA A 261 -22.04 -2.27 1.40
C ALA A 261 -21.98 -3.61 2.14
N GLU A 262 -21.02 -4.49 1.84
CA GLU A 262 -20.88 -5.76 2.58
C GLU A 262 -20.62 -5.55 4.07
N MET A 263 -19.85 -4.52 4.44
CA MET A 263 -19.46 -4.28 5.83
C MET A 263 -20.65 -3.81 6.64
N ILE A 264 -21.45 -2.93 6.03
CA ILE A 264 -22.70 -2.44 6.60
C ILE A 264 -23.68 -3.61 6.72
N PHE A 265 -23.82 -4.43 5.69
CA PHE A 265 -24.69 -5.60 5.78
C PHE A 265 -24.27 -6.54 6.92
N LYS A 266 -22.97 -6.87 7.04
CA LYS A 266 -22.45 -7.71 8.12
C LYS A 266 -22.81 -7.16 9.50
N ALA A 267 -22.66 -5.85 9.71
CA ALA A 267 -22.95 -5.19 10.98
C ALA A 267 -24.46 -5.04 11.26
N PHE A 268 -25.24 -4.66 10.24
CA PHE A 268 -26.65 -4.27 10.39
C PHE A 268 -27.67 -5.36 10.01
N ARG A 269 -27.26 -6.53 9.48
CA ARG A 269 -28.18 -7.59 9.01
C ARG A 269 -29.25 -8.00 10.03
N LYS A 270 -28.94 -7.95 11.32
CA LYS A 270 -29.89 -8.30 12.40
C LYS A 270 -31.04 -7.29 12.54
N TYR A 271 -30.88 -6.08 12.03
CA TYR A 271 -31.87 -5.01 12.04
C TYR A 271 -32.60 -4.86 10.71
N ALA A 272 -32.04 -5.42 9.63
CA ALA A 272 -32.54 -5.26 8.28
C ALA A 272 -33.73 -6.19 8.00
N LYS A 273 -34.89 -5.58 7.70
CA LYS A 273 -35.99 -6.25 7.00
C LYS A 273 -35.67 -6.32 5.50
N ARG A 274 -35.29 -5.18 4.94
CA ARG A 274 -34.83 -5.03 3.55
C ARG A 274 -33.46 -4.39 3.56
N PHE A 275 -32.58 -4.87 2.70
CA PHE A 275 -31.26 -4.28 2.50
C PHE A 275 -31.03 -4.12 1.00
N ASN A 276 -31.04 -2.87 0.56
CA ASN A 276 -30.88 -2.49 -0.83
C ASN A 276 -29.55 -1.78 -1.02
N VAL A 277 -28.90 -2.02 -2.16
CA VAL A 277 -27.68 -1.32 -2.57
C VAL A 277 -27.93 -0.73 -3.95
N LEU A 278 -27.60 0.55 -4.10
CA LEU A 278 -27.59 1.24 -5.38
C LEU A 278 -26.25 1.95 -5.54
N CYS A 279 -25.44 1.54 -6.50
CA CYS A 279 -24.20 2.23 -6.79
C CYS A 279 -24.05 2.56 -8.27
N LEU A 280 -23.44 3.71 -8.53
CA LEU A 280 -23.18 4.22 -9.88
C LEU A 280 -21.68 4.40 -10.09
N TYR A 281 -21.18 4.14 -11.30
CA TYR A 281 -19.76 4.41 -11.55
C TYR A 281 -19.50 5.92 -11.52
N ALA A 282 -18.63 6.37 -10.63
CA ALA A 282 -18.20 7.77 -10.47
C ALA A 282 -19.30 8.82 -10.17
N CYS A 283 -20.59 8.51 -10.23
CA CYS A 283 -21.66 9.48 -9.97
C CYS A 283 -21.83 9.74 -8.47
N GLU A 284 -21.52 10.96 -8.03
CA GLU A 284 -21.88 11.46 -6.70
C GLU A 284 -23.40 11.64 -6.61
N ILE A 285 -23.95 11.29 -5.45
CA ILE A 285 -25.34 11.51 -5.06
C ILE A 285 -25.48 12.86 -4.37
N MET A 286 -24.45 13.29 -3.63
CA MET A 286 -24.46 14.55 -2.88
C MET A 286 -23.98 15.75 -3.69
N ALA A 287 -23.48 15.56 -4.90
CA ALA A 287 -23.10 16.67 -5.78
C ALA A 287 -23.32 16.26 -7.23
N GLU A 288 -23.54 17.24 -8.11
CA GLU A 288 -23.64 16.95 -9.52
C GLU A 288 -22.25 16.67 -10.11
N THR A 289 -21.99 15.39 -10.41
CA THR A 289 -20.77 15.00 -11.12
C THR A 289 -20.86 15.35 -12.60
N ARG A 290 -19.76 15.84 -13.18
CA ARG A 290 -19.62 16.09 -14.63
C ARG A 290 -19.96 14.87 -15.48
N ASP A 291 -20.70 15.08 -16.58
CA ASP A 291 -21.20 14.02 -17.48
C ASP A 291 -20.10 13.15 -18.10
N ALA A 292 -18.89 13.71 -18.26
CA ALA A 292 -17.73 12.95 -18.75
C ALA A 292 -17.38 11.76 -17.85
N LEU A 293 -17.70 11.84 -16.55
CA LEU A 293 -17.43 10.82 -15.54
C LEU A 293 -18.70 10.04 -15.18
N CYS A 294 -19.83 10.73 -15.02
CA CYS A 294 -21.12 10.12 -14.66
C CYS A 294 -22.01 9.94 -15.90
N LYS A 295 -21.92 8.76 -16.54
CA LYS A 295 -22.66 8.45 -17.78
C LYS A 295 -24.12 8.05 -17.55
N THR A 296 -24.45 7.55 -16.36
CA THR A 296 -25.78 7.02 -16.04
C THR A 296 -26.27 7.67 -14.76
N ARG A 297 -27.16 8.65 -14.90
CA ARG A 297 -27.78 9.35 -13.77
C ARG A 297 -29.07 8.65 -13.38
N VAL A 298 -29.28 8.50 -12.08
CA VAL A 298 -30.55 8.03 -11.52
C VAL A 298 -31.15 9.14 -10.68
N ASN A 299 -32.47 9.27 -10.76
CA ASN A 299 -33.20 10.14 -9.87
C ASN A 299 -33.23 9.52 -8.46
N SER A 300 -32.34 9.98 -7.58
CA SER A 300 -32.23 9.51 -6.20
C SER A 300 -33.53 9.72 -5.43
N THR A 301 -34.24 10.82 -5.67
CA THR A 301 -35.54 11.11 -5.04
C THR A 301 -36.57 10.03 -5.38
N ALA A 302 -36.67 9.62 -6.65
CA ALA A 302 -37.56 8.54 -7.07
C ALA A 302 -37.16 7.18 -6.44
N VAL A 303 -35.86 6.91 -6.28
CA VAL A 303 -35.37 5.71 -5.59
C VAL A 303 -35.82 5.69 -4.13
N ILE A 304 -35.67 6.81 -3.42
CA ILE A 304 -36.06 6.94 -2.01
C ILE A 304 -37.58 6.83 -1.85
N GLU A 305 -38.35 7.49 -2.71
CA GLU A 305 -39.82 7.42 -2.72
C GLU A 305 -40.33 5.99 -2.95
N GLU A 306 -39.68 5.25 -3.85
CA GLU A 306 -40.10 3.89 -4.17
C GLU A 306 -39.67 2.87 -3.11
N LEU A 307 -38.43 2.97 -2.61
CA LEU A 307 -37.90 2.01 -1.65
C LEU A 307 -38.34 2.28 -0.21
N LYS A 308 -38.66 3.54 0.12
CA LYS A 308 -39.01 4.03 1.47
C LYS A 308 -38.06 3.47 2.55
N PRO A 309 -36.75 3.75 2.45
CA PRO A 309 -35.79 3.31 3.45
C PRO A 309 -36.01 4.06 4.77
N ASP A 310 -35.85 3.35 5.89
CA ASP A 310 -35.80 3.96 7.22
C ASP A 310 -34.41 4.56 7.49
N VAL A 311 -33.36 3.93 6.95
CA VAL A 311 -31.97 4.34 7.12
C VAL A 311 -31.25 4.34 5.77
N VAL A 312 -30.60 5.46 5.45
CA VAL A 312 -29.78 5.59 4.23
C VAL A 312 -28.32 5.74 4.61
N PHE A 313 -27.48 4.88 4.03
CA PHE A 313 -26.03 5.05 4.02
C PHE A 313 -25.61 5.68 2.70
N VAL A 314 -25.12 6.91 2.73
CA VAL A 314 -24.55 7.56 1.55
C VAL A 314 -23.04 7.37 1.57
N ILE A 315 -22.53 6.60 0.61
CA ILE A 315 -21.12 6.20 0.53
C ILE A 315 -20.58 6.48 -0.85
N GLU A 316 -19.74 7.49 -0.94
CA GLU A 316 -19.13 7.87 -2.20
C GLU A 316 -17.73 8.40 -1.97
N ARG A 317 -16.86 8.17 -2.95
CA ARG A 317 -15.66 8.97 -3.08
C ARG A 317 -16.03 10.32 -3.67
N SER A 318 -15.74 11.39 -2.94
CA SER A 318 -15.82 12.75 -3.46
C SER A 318 -14.99 12.89 -4.74
N ILE A 319 -15.56 13.52 -5.76
CA ILE A 319 -14.93 13.87 -7.03
C ILE A 319 -15.06 15.37 -7.22
N ASP A 320 -16.28 15.87 -7.48
CA ASP A 320 -16.52 17.30 -7.67
C ASP A 320 -16.70 18.02 -6.32
N LEU A 321 -17.00 17.29 -5.23
CA LEU A 321 -16.89 17.77 -3.85
C LEU A 321 -15.47 18.21 -3.47
N LYS A 322 -14.44 17.82 -4.23
CA LYS A 322 -13.03 18.19 -3.98
C LYS A 322 -12.62 19.49 -4.64
N ASN A 323 -13.46 20.03 -5.54
CA ASN A 323 -13.14 21.22 -6.31
C ASN A 323 -12.89 22.41 -5.37
N SER A 324 -11.77 23.10 -5.58
CA SER A 324 -11.40 24.26 -4.77
C SER A 324 -12.42 25.38 -4.90
N PHE A 325 -12.66 26.09 -3.80
CA PHE A 325 -13.46 27.31 -3.79
C PHE A 325 -12.77 28.41 -2.97
N ASN A 326 -13.20 29.66 -3.17
CA ASN A 326 -12.67 30.78 -2.41
C ASN A 326 -13.24 30.76 -0.99
N THR A 327 -12.43 30.34 -0.02
CA THR A 327 -12.81 30.24 1.40
C THR A 327 -13.05 31.59 2.07
N ARG A 328 -12.74 32.72 1.41
CA ARG A 328 -13.08 34.07 1.91
C ARG A 328 -14.54 34.43 1.64
N ASN A 329 -15.18 33.78 0.67
CA ASN A 329 -16.59 33.98 0.40
C ASN A 329 -17.42 33.04 1.30
N PRO A 330 -18.64 33.44 1.70
CA PRO A 330 -19.55 32.54 2.40
C PRO A 330 -19.75 31.23 1.63
N ILE A 331 -19.70 30.09 2.35
CA ILE A 331 -19.86 28.77 1.74
C ILE A 331 -21.22 28.61 1.06
N ASP A 332 -22.23 29.37 1.50
CA ASP A 332 -23.55 29.45 0.87
C ASP A 332 -23.52 29.92 -0.58
N ASN A 333 -22.42 30.52 -1.04
CA ASN A 333 -22.25 30.91 -2.44
C ASN A 333 -21.58 29.83 -3.29
N ASP A 334 -21.00 28.78 -2.68
CA ASP A 334 -20.36 27.68 -3.39
C ASP A 334 -21.42 26.78 -4.05
N LYS A 335 -21.33 26.60 -5.38
CA LYS A 335 -22.30 25.80 -6.14
C LYS A 335 -22.38 24.36 -5.62
N THR A 336 -21.22 23.72 -5.43
CA THR A 336 -21.17 22.33 -5.01
C THR A 336 -21.78 22.12 -3.62
N PHE A 337 -21.58 23.07 -2.71
CA PHE A 337 -22.22 23.05 -1.39
C PHE A 337 -23.73 23.28 -1.46
N LYS A 338 -24.22 24.17 -2.36
CA LYS A 338 -25.66 24.33 -2.60
C LYS A 338 -26.30 23.03 -3.09
N ASP A 339 -25.68 22.40 -4.08
CA ASP A 339 -26.14 21.12 -4.62
C ASP A 339 -26.19 20.07 -3.49
N GLN A 340 -25.16 20.02 -2.63
CA GLN A 340 -25.13 19.13 -1.47
C GLN A 340 -26.24 19.38 -0.47
N MET A 341 -26.49 20.64 -0.10
CA MET A 341 -27.56 20.99 0.84
C MET A 341 -28.96 20.73 0.27
N GLU A 342 -29.17 20.90 -1.04
CA GLU A 342 -30.41 20.52 -1.71
C GLU A 342 -30.65 19.01 -1.56
N ARG A 343 -29.64 18.18 -1.83
CA ARG A 343 -29.72 16.72 -1.69
C ARG A 343 -29.99 16.26 -0.26
N VAL A 344 -29.33 16.85 0.72
CA VAL A 344 -29.62 16.58 2.15
C VAL A 344 -31.08 16.90 2.47
N THR A 345 -31.54 18.09 2.09
CA THR A 345 -32.91 18.53 2.39
C THR A 345 -33.95 17.61 1.75
N GLU A 346 -33.69 17.09 0.55
CA GLU A 346 -34.56 16.10 -0.10
C GLU A 346 -34.61 14.77 0.66
N LEU A 347 -33.47 14.29 1.15
CA LEU A 347 -33.36 13.05 1.91
C LEU A 347 -34.05 13.15 3.27
N GLU A 348 -33.76 14.20 4.04
CA GLU A 348 -34.32 14.41 5.38
C GLU A 348 -35.85 14.45 5.40
N LYS A 349 -36.48 15.00 4.35
CA LYS A 349 -37.95 15.04 4.23
C LYS A 349 -38.57 13.65 4.07
N ARG A 350 -37.79 12.64 3.67
CA ARG A 350 -38.26 11.36 3.15
C ARG A 350 -37.74 10.15 3.93
N THR A 351 -36.73 10.30 4.76
CA THR A 351 -36.05 9.21 5.49
C THR A 351 -35.96 9.50 7.00
N LYS A 352 -35.71 8.48 7.83
CA LYS A 352 -35.76 8.59 9.30
C LYS A 352 -34.40 8.62 10.01
N LYS A 353 -33.27 8.42 9.32
CA LYS A 353 -31.90 8.61 9.84
C LYS A 353 -30.91 8.45 8.68
N ASP A 354 -30.09 9.46 8.39
CA ASP A 354 -29.10 9.42 7.31
C ASP A 354 -27.69 9.26 7.90
N LYS A 355 -26.90 8.32 7.35
CA LYS A 355 -25.52 8.06 7.76
C LYS A 355 -24.60 8.30 6.56
N LEU A 356 -23.70 9.28 6.66
CA LEU A 356 -22.77 9.66 5.60
C LEU A 356 -21.36 9.16 5.93
N ILE A 357 -20.64 8.61 4.97
CA ILE A 357 -19.25 8.16 5.16
C ILE A 357 -18.28 9.15 4.52
N TRP A 358 -17.16 9.36 5.20
CA TRP A 358 -16.17 10.38 4.86
C TRP A 358 -14.84 9.84 4.32
N LYS A 359 -14.22 10.54 3.34
CA LYS A 359 -12.76 10.51 3.01
C LYS A 359 -12.31 11.78 2.22
N ASP A 360 -11.12 12.28 2.53
CA ASP A 360 -10.57 13.64 2.26
C ASP A 360 -10.21 14.05 0.81
N ASP A 361 -10.55 15.31 0.46
CA ASP A 361 -9.65 16.44 0.11
C ASP A 361 -10.16 17.66 0.90
N PHE A 362 -9.29 18.58 1.32
CA PHE A 362 -9.62 19.69 2.25
C PHE A 362 -10.97 20.39 1.99
N PHE A 363 -11.29 20.69 0.72
CA PHE A 363 -12.54 21.35 0.35
C PHE A 363 -13.77 20.46 0.51
N ALA A 364 -13.66 19.16 0.24
CA ALA A 364 -14.75 18.21 0.46
C ALA A 364 -15.07 18.11 1.96
N ARG A 365 -14.04 18.07 2.81
CA ARG A 365 -14.24 18.08 4.28
C ARG A 365 -14.93 19.33 4.76
N LEU A 366 -14.53 20.50 4.24
CA LEU A 366 -15.12 21.76 4.64
C LEU A 366 -16.62 21.80 4.30
N ARG A 367 -16.99 21.33 3.10
CA ARG A 367 -18.40 21.19 2.69
C ARG A 367 -19.17 20.21 3.57
N ILE A 368 -18.62 19.02 3.82
CA ILE A 368 -19.27 18.00 4.67
C ILE A 368 -19.43 18.49 6.12
N HIS A 369 -18.43 19.18 6.67
CA HIS A 369 -18.51 19.73 8.03
C HIS A 369 -19.57 20.83 8.16
N GLU A 370 -19.69 21.70 7.16
CA GLU A 370 -20.76 22.71 7.14
C GLU A 370 -22.15 22.10 6.93
N MET A 371 -22.24 21.00 6.18
CA MET A 371 -23.47 20.23 6.01
C MET A 371 -23.89 19.54 7.32
N GLU A 372 -22.95 18.91 8.04
CA GLU A 372 -23.18 18.26 9.34
C GLU A 372 -23.81 19.22 10.36
N LYS A 373 -23.35 20.48 10.40
CA LYS A 373 -23.92 21.51 11.30
C LYS A 373 -25.37 21.85 11.00
N ARG A 374 -25.84 21.61 9.78
CA ARG A 374 -27.14 22.08 9.27
C ARG A 374 -28.16 20.95 9.13
N CYS A 375 -27.69 19.72 8.95
CA CYS A 375 -28.55 18.55 8.87
C CYS A 375 -28.99 18.13 10.28
N GLN A 376 -30.29 17.92 10.46
CA GLN A 376 -30.89 17.50 11.73
C GLN A 376 -30.85 15.97 11.91
N ASN A 377 -30.92 15.23 10.80
CA ASN A 377 -31.03 13.76 10.82
C ASN A 377 -29.80 13.04 10.24
N CYS A 378 -28.67 13.74 10.08
CA CYS A 378 -27.43 13.16 9.56
C CYS A 378 -26.47 12.78 10.68
N GLU A 379 -25.78 11.66 10.49
CA GLU A 379 -24.62 11.25 11.27
C GLU A 379 -23.44 11.06 10.31
N VAL A 380 -22.36 11.81 10.51
CA VAL A 380 -21.13 11.66 9.71
C VAL A 380 -20.24 10.58 10.34
N ILE A 381 -19.79 9.66 9.50
CA ILE A 381 -18.93 8.53 9.86
C ILE A 381 -17.55 8.75 9.25
N ASP A 382 -16.57 9.05 10.11
CA ASP A 382 -15.16 9.13 9.73
C ASP A 382 -14.42 7.82 10.07
N TYR A 383 -13.93 7.13 9.02
CA TYR A 383 -13.09 5.94 9.20
C TYR A 383 -11.59 6.21 9.14
N LEU A 384 -11.12 7.43 8.85
CA LEU A 384 -9.69 7.75 8.82
C LEU A 384 -8.97 7.44 10.15
N PRO A 385 -9.59 7.66 11.33
CA PRO A 385 -8.98 7.22 12.58
C PRO A 385 -8.64 5.72 12.64
N MET A 386 -9.28 4.88 11.82
CA MET A 386 -8.97 3.45 11.72
C MET A 386 -7.81 3.15 10.74
N LEU A 387 -7.38 4.14 9.95
CA LEU A 387 -6.39 4.02 8.88
C LEU A 387 -5.14 4.89 9.13
N VAL A 388 -4.94 5.38 10.35
CA VAL A 388 -3.77 6.16 10.74
C VAL A 388 -2.91 5.39 11.75
N ASP A 389 -1.61 5.70 11.79
CA ASP A 389 -0.72 5.25 12.85
C ASP A 389 -0.98 6.00 14.16
N GLU A 390 -0.25 5.64 15.22
CA GLU A 390 -0.33 6.29 16.54
C GLU A 390 0.01 7.80 16.50
N ASN A 391 0.66 8.27 15.43
CA ASN A 391 1.02 9.66 15.21
C ASN A 391 0.03 10.39 14.27
N GLY A 392 -1.04 9.73 13.82
CA GLY A 392 -2.02 10.30 12.90
C GLY A 392 -1.61 10.26 11.42
N HIS A 393 -0.53 9.58 11.04
CA HIS A 393 -0.15 9.43 9.64
C HIS A 393 -1.01 8.36 8.96
N TYR A 394 -1.59 8.70 7.81
CA TYR A 394 -2.34 7.74 7.01
C TYR A 394 -1.46 6.56 6.57
N LEU A 395 -1.92 5.36 6.89
CA LEU A 395 -1.35 4.09 6.47
C LEU A 395 -2.25 3.50 5.39
N GLY A 396 -1.78 3.50 4.14
CA GLY A 396 -2.46 2.82 3.03
C GLY A 396 -2.30 1.29 3.06
N TYR A 397 -1.62 0.75 4.05
CA TYR A 397 -1.28 -0.66 4.19
C TYR A 397 -1.06 -1.02 5.66
N ASN A 398 -1.11 -2.30 5.99
CA ASN A 398 -0.81 -2.80 7.32
C ASN A 398 0.72 -2.92 7.52
N PRO A 399 1.33 -2.19 8.46
CA PRO A 399 2.78 -2.20 8.66
C PRO A 399 3.32 -3.54 9.21
N LYS A 400 2.46 -4.39 9.78
CA LYS A 400 2.86 -5.69 10.33
C LYS A 400 3.03 -6.76 9.26
N ASN A 401 2.23 -6.71 8.18
CA ASN A 401 2.21 -7.75 7.16
C ASN A 401 2.29 -7.23 5.71
N ASN A 402 2.46 -5.92 5.54
CA ASN A 402 2.61 -5.21 4.26
C ASN A 402 1.43 -5.40 3.28
N LEU A 403 0.25 -5.78 3.78
CA LEU A 403 -0.95 -5.91 2.97
C LEU A 403 -1.61 -4.55 2.76
N VAL A 404 -1.90 -4.22 1.50
CA VAL A 404 -2.41 -2.91 1.09
C VAL A 404 -3.92 -2.83 1.31
N TYR A 405 -4.40 -1.70 1.85
CA TYR A 405 -5.81 -1.47 2.17
C TYR A 405 -6.64 -0.94 1.01
N ILE A 406 -5.99 -0.45 -0.04
CA ILE A 406 -6.63 0.13 -1.22
C ILE A 406 -6.13 -0.51 -2.51
N ASP A 407 -7.03 -0.66 -3.48
CA ASP A 407 -6.69 -1.17 -4.80
C ASP A 407 -6.23 -0.06 -5.76
N SER A 408 -6.02 -0.42 -7.03
CA SER A 408 -5.60 0.51 -8.09
C SER A 408 -6.62 1.61 -8.40
N ALA A 409 -7.89 1.44 -8.06
CA ALA A 409 -8.96 2.43 -8.22
C ALA A 409 -9.25 3.22 -6.92
N ASN A 410 -8.47 2.98 -5.86
CA ASN A 410 -8.63 3.49 -4.50
C ASN A 410 -9.86 2.95 -3.75
N HIS A 411 -10.48 1.85 -4.19
CA HIS A 411 -11.47 1.13 -3.40
C HIS A 411 -10.80 0.36 -2.27
N LEU A 412 -11.54 -0.01 -1.22
CA LEU A 412 -10.99 -0.81 -0.15
C LEU A 412 -10.80 -2.24 -0.63
N THR A 413 -9.58 -2.76 -0.47
CA THR A 413 -9.30 -4.20 -0.55
C THR A 413 -10.01 -4.92 0.58
N ARG A 414 -10.04 -6.25 0.53
CA ARG A 414 -10.48 -7.07 1.67
C ARG A 414 -9.82 -6.63 2.98
N PHE A 415 -8.50 -6.39 2.97
CA PHE A 415 -7.76 -6.00 4.16
C PHE A 415 -8.16 -4.61 4.68
N GLY A 416 -8.42 -3.67 3.76
CA GLY A 416 -8.96 -2.36 4.11
C GLY A 416 -10.35 -2.46 4.75
N LYS A 417 -11.23 -3.31 4.20
CA LYS A 417 -12.56 -3.57 4.77
C LYS A 417 -12.49 -4.20 6.15
N GLU A 418 -11.64 -5.20 6.33
CA GLU A 418 -11.41 -5.86 7.63
C GLU A 418 -10.91 -4.87 8.68
N MET A 419 -10.02 -3.95 8.30
CA MET A 419 -9.52 -2.90 9.20
C MET A 419 -10.63 -1.96 9.67
N ILE A 420 -11.55 -1.56 8.81
CA ILE A 420 -12.61 -0.60 9.18
C ILE A 420 -13.89 -1.27 9.69
N GLN A 421 -14.07 -2.58 9.54
CA GLN A 421 -15.25 -3.32 10.00
C GLN A 421 -15.62 -3.02 11.48
N PRO A 422 -14.68 -2.93 12.44
CA PRO A 422 -15.02 -2.61 13.83
C PRO A 422 -15.75 -1.27 14.01
N LEU A 423 -15.57 -0.31 13.09
CA LEU A 423 -16.33 0.94 13.11
C LEU A 423 -17.82 0.68 12.86
N PHE A 424 -18.15 -0.08 11.82
CA PHE A 424 -19.54 -0.41 11.49
C PHE A 424 -20.19 -1.28 12.57
N ASP A 425 -19.43 -2.18 13.19
CA ASP A 425 -19.92 -3.00 14.29
C ASP A 425 -20.32 -2.13 15.48
N ARG A 426 -19.47 -1.16 15.87
CA ARG A 426 -19.82 -0.15 16.90
C ARG A 426 -21.03 0.69 16.53
N LEU A 427 -21.13 1.13 15.27
CA LEU A 427 -22.29 1.89 14.79
C LEU A 427 -23.58 1.07 14.89
N ALA A 428 -23.53 -0.23 14.61
CA ALA A 428 -24.67 -1.13 14.73
C ALA A 428 -25.03 -1.48 16.18
N GLU A 429 -24.07 -1.46 17.10
CA GLU A 429 -24.32 -1.56 18.54
C GLU A 429 -25.08 -0.34 19.06
N ASN A 430 -24.61 0.86 18.70
CA ASN A 430 -25.22 2.12 19.11
C ASN A 430 -26.60 2.38 18.48
N PHE A 431 -26.88 1.79 17.32
CA PHE A 431 -28.17 1.90 16.62
C PHE A 431 -29.38 1.46 17.48
N ARG A 432 -29.16 0.75 18.59
CA ARG A 432 -30.22 0.25 19.50
C ARG A 432 -30.57 1.17 20.67
N ILE A 433 -29.69 2.08 21.09
CA ILE A 433 -29.85 2.79 22.37
C ILE A 433 -30.88 3.92 22.27
N ASP A 434 -31.13 4.46 21.06
CA ASP A 434 -32.03 5.61 20.86
C ASP A 434 -33.54 5.27 20.88
N VAL A 435 -33.95 4.04 21.22
CA VAL A 435 -35.37 3.58 21.15
C VAL A 435 -35.97 3.29 22.54
N VAL A 436 -35.29 3.64 23.64
CA VAL A 436 -35.79 3.35 25.00
C VAL A 436 -35.74 4.57 25.91
N PHE A 437 -36.19 5.76 25.48
CA PHE A 437 -36.60 6.85 26.40
C PHE A 437 -37.54 7.83 25.68
N ASP A 438 -38.74 7.40 25.30
CA ASP A 438 -39.81 8.36 24.96
C ASP A 438 -41.21 7.78 25.25
N ASN A 439 -41.40 7.20 26.44
CA ASN A 439 -42.71 6.72 26.89
C ASN A 439 -42.92 6.72 28.41
N THR A 440 -42.35 7.71 29.11
CA THR A 440 -42.72 8.01 30.51
C THR A 440 -42.64 9.51 30.76
N THR A 441 -43.64 10.24 30.28
CA THR A 441 -44.28 11.38 30.97
C THR A 441 -45.57 11.74 30.23
N LEU A 442 -46.59 10.91 30.44
CA LEU A 442 -47.99 11.32 30.36
C LEU A 442 -48.70 10.64 31.54
N SER A 443 -48.71 11.33 32.66
CA SER A 443 -49.72 11.24 33.73
C SER A 443 -49.82 12.59 34.42
#